data_AF-A0A4Q3N6A4-F1
#
_entry.id   AF-A0A4Q3N6A4-F1
#
_cell.length_a   1.000
_cell.length_b   1.000
_cell.length_c   1.000
_cell.angle_alpha   90.00
_cell.angle_beta   90.00
_cell.angle_gamma   90.00
#
_symmetry.space_group_name_H-M   'P 1'
#
loop_
_entity.id
_entity.type
_entity.pdbx_description
1 polymer ?
#
loop_
_entity_poly.entity_id
_entity_poly.type
_entity_poly.pdbx_seq_one_letter_code
_entity_poly.pdbx_strand_id
1 'polypeptide(L)'
;YSGCIAENRLQMRLAPGAELIGWDITALGLPNAGLPFVAGEFCQHIEVPGVWLERARIRAGDALLMDSPLGLGGHRCMASIFFVTGSKLDRKRREAALDCARAVIDAHPLCATAGATSPDAQVIVVRVLAPLVEPAMHLARQVWQAWRGHFWQLPSALPRIWSM
;
A
#
# COMPACT_ATOMS: atom_id res chain seq x y z
N TYR A 1 -8.40 -14.93 7.42
CA TYR A 1 -8.50 -15.76 8.64
C TYR A 1 -7.42 -16.83 8.62
N SER A 2 -7.00 -17.34 9.78
CA SER A 2 -6.02 -18.44 9.86
C SER A 2 -6.51 -19.67 9.09
N GLY A 3 -5.59 -20.37 8.42
CA GLY A 3 -5.87 -21.52 7.56
C GLY A 3 -6.32 -21.17 6.14
N CYS A 4 -6.40 -19.88 5.77
CA CYS A 4 -6.77 -19.52 4.40
C CYS A 4 -5.71 -19.94 3.39
N ILE A 5 -6.15 -20.24 2.17
CA ILE A 5 -5.32 -20.28 0.97
C ILE A 5 -5.92 -19.23 0.05
N ALA A 6 -5.30 -18.06 -0.01
CA ALA A 6 -5.89 -16.89 -0.65
C ALA A 6 -4.91 -16.21 -1.61
N GLU A 7 -5.45 -15.73 -2.73
CA GLU A 7 -4.74 -14.82 -3.64
C GLU A 7 -5.58 -13.55 -3.80
N ASN A 8 -4.96 -12.39 -3.58
CA ASN A 8 -5.49 -11.11 -3.99
C ASN A 8 -4.75 -10.67 -5.26
N ARG A 9 -5.48 -10.55 -6.37
CA ARG A 9 -4.91 -10.26 -7.69
C ARG A 9 -5.55 -9.02 -8.29
N LEU A 10 -4.73 -8.00 -8.51
CA LEU A 10 -5.05 -6.77 -9.22
C LEU A 10 -4.12 -6.63 -10.44
N GLN A 11 -4.71 -6.49 -11.62
CA GLN A 11 -3.99 -6.12 -12.84
C GLN A 11 -4.58 -4.83 -13.40
N MET A 12 -3.71 -3.89 -13.75
CA MET A 12 -4.08 -2.57 -14.24
C MET A 12 -3.47 -2.32 -15.61
N ARG A 13 -4.29 -1.86 -16.55
CA ARG A 13 -3.86 -1.38 -17.86
C ARG A 13 -4.44 0.02 -18.05
N LEU A 14 -3.55 1.00 -18.17
CA LEU A 14 -3.94 2.40 -18.32
C LEU A 14 -3.64 2.86 -19.75
N ALA A 15 -4.60 3.54 -20.37
CA ALA A 15 -4.37 4.22 -21.64
C ALA A 15 -3.46 5.45 -21.44
N PRO A 16 -2.77 5.94 -22.48
CA PRO A 16 -2.02 7.18 -22.40
C PRO A 16 -2.87 8.33 -21.84
N GLY A 17 -2.34 9.07 -20.87
CA GLY A 17 -3.05 10.14 -20.17
C GLY A 17 -4.02 9.70 -19.07
N ALA A 18 -4.29 8.39 -18.93
CA ALA A 18 -5.06 7.89 -17.79
C ALA A 18 -4.19 7.85 -16.52
N GLU A 19 -4.84 8.10 -15.39
CA GLU A 19 -4.23 8.13 -14.07
C GLU A 19 -5.10 7.39 -13.07
N LEU A 20 -4.47 6.70 -12.12
CA LEU A 20 -5.14 5.92 -11.10
C LEU A 20 -4.41 6.07 -9.77
N ILE A 21 -5.16 6.31 -8.71
CA ILE A 21 -4.70 6.08 -7.33
C ILE A 21 -5.45 4.85 -6.83
N GLY A 22 -4.71 3.84 -6.41
CA GLY A 22 -5.25 2.61 -5.82
C GLY A 22 -4.53 2.28 -4.53
N TRP A 23 -5.14 1.43 -3.71
CA TRP A 23 -4.51 0.88 -2.53
C TRP A 23 -4.86 -0.59 -2.33
N ASP A 24 -4.07 -1.27 -1.52
CA ASP A 24 -4.40 -2.55 -0.91
C ASP A 24 -4.02 -2.52 0.57
N ILE A 25 -4.84 -3.13 1.42
CA ILE A 25 -4.58 -3.26 2.84
C ILE A 25 -4.95 -4.67 3.28
N THR A 26 -3.94 -5.44 3.69
CA THR A 26 -4.08 -6.84 4.06
C THR A 26 -3.81 -7.03 5.56
N ALA A 27 -4.79 -7.58 6.26
CA ALA A 27 -4.69 -7.99 7.67
C ALA A 27 -4.37 -9.48 7.79
N LEU A 28 -3.31 -9.80 8.54
CA LEU A 28 -2.85 -11.16 8.82
C LEU A 28 -3.39 -11.60 10.19
N GLY A 29 -4.67 -11.96 10.22
CA GLY A 29 -5.38 -12.38 11.42
C GLY A 29 -6.06 -11.22 12.15
N LEU A 30 -6.61 -11.51 13.33
CA LEU A 30 -7.29 -10.55 14.21
C LEU A 30 -6.61 -10.58 15.59
N PRO A 31 -5.46 -9.89 15.76
CA PRO A 31 -4.66 -9.99 16.98
C PRO A 31 -5.43 -9.54 18.23
N ASN A 32 -6.24 -8.48 18.14
CA ASN A 32 -7.04 -7.98 19.26
C ASN A 32 -8.19 -8.92 19.67
N ALA A 33 -8.55 -9.88 18.81
CA ALA A 33 -9.56 -10.90 19.10
C ALA A 33 -8.93 -12.26 19.50
N GLY A 34 -7.59 -12.33 19.65
CA GLY A 34 -6.90 -13.58 19.95
C GLY A 34 -6.91 -14.59 18.79
N LEU A 35 -7.11 -14.13 17.55
CA LEU A 35 -7.19 -14.99 16.36
C LEU A 35 -6.04 -14.67 15.37
N PRO A 36 -4.78 -14.99 15.70
CA PRO A 36 -3.64 -14.70 14.85
C PRO A 36 -3.64 -15.54 13.56
N PHE A 37 -2.95 -15.04 12.52
CA PHE A 37 -2.67 -15.81 11.31
C PHE A 37 -1.48 -16.76 11.56
N VAL A 38 -1.78 -18.03 11.86
CA VAL A 38 -0.77 -19.04 12.25
C VAL A 38 -0.71 -20.24 11.30
N ALA A 39 -1.72 -20.39 10.43
CA ALA A 39 -1.74 -21.42 9.39
C ALA A 39 -2.21 -20.82 8.05
N GLY A 40 -1.87 -21.50 6.96
CA GLY A 40 -2.28 -21.09 5.61
C GLY A 40 -1.29 -20.18 4.90
N GLU A 41 -1.75 -19.61 3.80
CA GLU A 41 -0.94 -18.84 2.86
C GLU A 41 -1.78 -17.75 2.18
N PHE A 42 -1.20 -16.56 2.07
CA PHE A 42 -1.72 -15.45 1.30
C PHE A 42 -0.75 -15.05 0.19
N CYS A 43 -1.24 -14.81 -1.02
CA CYS A 43 -0.48 -14.25 -2.12
C CYS A 43 -1.07 -12.90 -2.54
N GLN A 44 -0.28 -11.82 -2.43
CA GLN A 44 -0.56 -10.55 -3.09
C GLN A 44 -0.01 -10.58 -4.51
N HIS A 45 -0.78 -10.08 -5.48
CA HIS A 45 -0.35 -9.82 -6.85
C HIS A 45 -0.94 -8.48 -7.30
N ILE A 46 -0.13 -7.43 -7.38
CA ILE A 46 -0.50 -6.15 -7.97
C ILE A 46 0.42 -5.90 -9.16
N GLU A 47 -0.15 -5.67 -10.34
CA GLU A 47 0.64 -5.59 -11.56
C GLU A 47 0.14 -4.51 -12.52
N VAL A 48 1.12 -3.77 -13.06
CA VAL A 48 1.02 -3.02 -14.31
C VAL A 48 1.95 -3.74 -15.30
N PRO A 49 1.42 -4.54 -16.24
CA PRO A 49 2.24 -5.45 -17.04
C PRO A 49 3.38 -4.73 -17.77
N GLY A 50 4.62 -5.23 -17.61
CA GLY A 50 5.83 -4.65 -18.21
C GLY A 50 6.35 -3.37 -17.54
N VAL A 51 5.71 -2.91 -16.46
CA VAL A 51 6.03 -1.65 -15.78
C VAL A 51 6.31 -1.88 -14.29
N TRP A 52 5.41 -2.56 -13.59
CA TRP A 52 5.54 -2.80 -12.16
C TRP A 52 4.86 -4.11 -11.76
N LEU A 53 5.53 -4.89 -10.92
CA LEU A 53 4.98 -6.07 -10.26
C LEU A 53 5.30 -5.99 -8.77
N GLU A 54 4.26 -6.08 -7.95
CA GLU A 54 4.36 -6.37 -6.54
C GLU A 54 3.72 -7.73 -6.28
N ARG A 55 4.54 -8.71 -5.89
CA ARG A 55 4.08 -10.06 -5.59
C ARG A 55 4.69 -10.57 -4.30
N ALA A 56 3.86 -10.85 -3.31
CA ALA A 56 4.29 -11.32 -2.00
C ALA A 56 3.54 -12.60 -1.65
N ARG A 57 4.29 -13.69 -1.39
CA ARG A 57 3.75 -14.96 -0.90
C ARG A 57 4.06 -15.07 0.58
N ILE A 58 3.03 -14.95 1.42
CA ILE A 58 3.13 -14.94 2.87
C ILE A 58 2.57 -16.25 3.40
N ARG A 59 3.45 -17.08 3.96
CA ARG A 59 3.05 -18.29 4.68
C ARG A 59 3.01 -17.99 6.16
N ALA A 60 1.93 -18.35 6.82
CA ALA A 60 1.76 -18.09 8.25
C ALA A 60 2.86 -18.74 9.11
N GLY A 61 3.36 -19.90 8.67
CA GLY A 61 4.43 -20.64 9.36
C GLY A 61 5.85 -20.12 9.10
N ASP A 62 6.04 -19.10 8.25
CA ASP A 62 7.37 -18.53 7.98
C ASP A 62 7.73 -17.48 9.04
N ALA A 63 8.23 -17.94 10.19
CA ALA A 63 8.57 -17.06 11.31
C ALA A 63 9.64 -16.01 10.95
N LEU A 64 10.57 -16.32 10.03
CA LEU A 64 11.57 -15.35 9.59
C LEU A 64 10.90 -14.21 8.82
N LEU A 65 10.02 -14.51 7.88
CA LEU A 65 9.26 -13.48 7.17
C LEU A 65 8.34 -12.71 8.12
N MET A 66 7.67 -13.39 9.05
CA MET A 66 6.65 -12.79 9.91
C MET A 66 7.23 -11.89 11.00
N ASP A 67 8.39 -12.23 11.57
CA ASP A 67 8.87 -11.62 12.81
C ASP A 67 10.25 -10.95 12.69
N SER A 68 11.06 -11.27 11.66
CA SER A 68 12.35 -10.62 11.46
C SER A 68 12.19 -9.14 11.07
N PRO A 69 13.08 -8.24 11.54
CA PRO A 69 13.16 -6.86 11.05
C PRO A 69 13.41 -6.73 9.54
N LEU A 70 13.95 -7.77 8.89
CA LEU A 70 14.10 -7.82 7.42
C LEU A 70 12.84 -8.28 6.69
N GLY A 71 11.87 -8.83 7.42
CA GLY A 71 10.56 -9.24 6.94
C GLY A 71 9.49 -8.24 7.36
N LEU A 72 8.44 -8.73 8.03
CA LEU A 72 7.34 -7.90 8.53
C LEU A 72 7.59 -7.32 9.92
N GLY A 73 8.70 -7.66 10.59
CA GLY A 73 9.07 -7.07 11.88
C GLY A 73 8.03 -7.27 12.99
N GLY A 74 7.25 -8.36 12.95
CA GLY A 74 6.17 -8.62 13.90
C GLY A 74 4.86 -7.90 13.58
N HIS A 75 4.83 -7.04 12.55
CA HIS A 75 3.60 -6.42 12.09
C HIS A 75 2.64 -7.46 11.49
N ARG A 76 1.33 -7.21 11.63
CA ARG A 76 0.26 -8.10 11.15
C ARG A 76 -0.68 -7.40 10.18
N CYS A 77 -0.29 -6.23 9.71
CA CYS A 77 -0.94 -5.55 8.60
C CYS A 77 0.12 -5.01 7.64
N MET A 78 -0.13 -5.20 6.35
CA MET A 78 0.62 -4.56 5.28
C MET A 78 -0.33 -3.74 4.43
N ALA A 79 0.17 -2.62 3.91
CA ALA A 79 -0.58 -1.79 2.99
C ALA A 79 0.33 -1.23 1.90
N SER A 80 -0.25 -1.07 0.72
CA SER A 80 0.36 -0.41 -0.42
C SER A 80 -0.63 0.62 -0.95
N ILE A 81 -0.24 1.90 -1.08
CA ILE A 81 -0.99 2.89 -1.86
C ILE A 81 -0.10 3.37 -3.01
N PHE A 82 -0.67 3.42 -4.21
CA PHE A 82 0.09 3.66 -5.43
C PHE A 82 -0.64 4.64 -6.35
N PHE A 83 0.16 5.45 -7.03
CA PHE A 83 -0.26 6.30 -8.14
C PHE A 83 0.37 5.76 -9.42
N VAL A 84 -0.48 5.40 -10.38
CA VAL A 84 -0.09 4.79 -11.66
C VAL A 84 -0.59 5.66 -12.80
N THR A 85 0.26 5.86 -13.80
CA THR A 85 -0.08 6.60 -15.02
C THR A 85 0.14 5.76 -16.28
N GLY A 86 -0.68 5.99 -17.32
CA GLY A 86 -0.54 5.27 -18.59
C GLY A 86 0.61 5.73 -19.49
N SER A 87 1.35 6.76 -19.06
CA SER A 87 2.57 7.28 -19.69
C SER A 87 3.55 7.73 -18.61
N LYS A 88 4.86 7.73 -18.91
CA LYS A 88 5.90 8.14 -17.97
C LYS A 88 5.65 9.55 -17.42
N LEU A 89 5.72 9.70 -16.11
CA LEU A 89 5.73 11.00 -15.45
C LEU A 89 7.04 11.73 -15.75
N ASP A 90 6.93 13.03 -15.98
CA ASP A 90 8.11 13.89 -15.95
C ASP A 90 8.73 13.89 -14.54
N ARG A 91 9.99 14.31 -14.47
CA ARG A 91 10.78 14.29 -13.24
C ARG A 91 10.13 15.14 -12.13
N LYS A 92 9.68 16.35 -12.46
CA LYS A 92 9.14 17.31 -11.49
C LYS A 92 7.86 16.77 -10.86
N ARG A 93 6.97 16.21 -11.68
CA ARG A 93 5.70 15.61 -11.24
C ARG A 93 5.93 14.37 -10.38
N ARG A 94 6.93 13.56 -10.72
CA ARG A 94 7.36 12.40 -9.91
C ARG A 94 7.94 12.82 -8.55
N GLU A 95 8.81 13.82 -8.52
CA GLU A 95 9.39 14.36 -7.28
C GLU A 95 8.30 14.94 -6.38
N ALA A 96 7.40 15.76 -6.92
CA ALA A 96 6.28 16.32 -6.17
C ALA A 96 5.37 15.23 -5.57
N ALA A 97 5.12 14.14 -6.30
CA ALA A 97 4.39 12.98 -5.79
C ALA A 97 5.02 12.38 -4.53
N LEU A 98 6.33 12.18 -4.59
CA LEU A 98 7.13 11.59 -3.52
C LEU A 98 7.19 12.54 -2.33
N ASP A 99 7.37 13.83 -2.57
CA ASP A 99 7.45 14.84 -1.50
C ASP A 99 6.12 14.97 -0.75
N CYS A 100 4.98 14.98 -1.47
CA CYS A 100 3.66 14.95 -0.84
C CYS A 100 3.48 13.71 0.04
N ALA A 101 3.87 12.53 -0.45
CA ALA A 101 3.74 11.29 0.32
C ALA A 101 4.69 11.26 1.53
N ARG A 102 5.94 11.72 1.36
CA ARG A 102 6.94 11.77 2.44
C ARG A 102 6.55 12.73 3.54
N ALA A 103 6.06 13.93 3.21
CA ALA A 103 5.58 14.87 4.22
C ALA A 103 4.45 14.27 5.09
N VAL A 104 3.55 13.49 4.48
CA VAL A 104 2.50 12.76 5.21
C VAL A 104 3.11 11.64 6.08
N ILE A 105 4.05 10.86 5.54
CA ILE A 105 4.71 9.76 6.25
C ILE A 105 5.48 10.29 7.46
N ASP A 106 6.29 11.35 7.29
CA ASP A 106 7.15 11.92 8.33
C ASP A 106 6.35 12.44 9.54
N ALA A 107 5.13 12.94 9.29
CA ALA A 107 4.22 13.41 10.33
C ALA A 107 3.39 12.28 10.98
N HIS A 108 3.44 11.05 10.45
CA HIS A 108 2.61 9.94 10.91
C HIS A 108 3.33 9.04 11.92
N PRO A 109 2.64 8.46 12.92
CA PRO A 109 3.22 7.46 13.83
C PRO A 109 3.81 6.20 13.18
N LEU A 110 3.60 5.99 11.87
CA LEU A 110 4.14 4.86 11.11
C LEU A 110 5.37 5.24 10.27
N CYS A 111 5.97 6.42 10.50
CA CYS A 111 7.10 6.92 9.71
C CYS A 111 8.27 5.93 9.61
N ALA A 112 8.55 5.17 10.67
CA ALA A 112 9.63 4.18 10.70
C ALA A 112 9.33 2.91 9.89
N THR A 113 8.06 2.65 9.55
CA THR A 113 7.59 1.42 8.90
C THR A 113 6.84 1.71 7.60
N ALA A 114 6.98 2.92 7.07
CA ALA A 114 6.41 3.36 5.82
C ALA A 114 7.46 4.01 4.93
N GLY A 115 7.32 3.87 3.61
CA GLY A 115 8.25 4.47 2.66
C GLY A 115 7.65 4.69 1.28
N ALA A 116 7.96 5.85 0.69
CA ALA A 116 7.53 6.25 -0.65
C ALA A 116 8.69 6.12 -1.67
N THR A 117 8.44 5.41 -2.76
CA THR A 117 9.41 5.17 -3.84
C THR A 117 8.75 5.24 -5.22
N SER A 118 9.56 5.32 -6.28
CA SER A 118 9.10 5.23 -7.66
C SER A 118 9.87 4.13 -8.38
N PRO A 119 9.34 2.90 -8.43
CA PRO A 119 10.04 1.76 -9.05
C PRO A 119 10.12 1.88 -10.57
N ASP A 120 9.20 2.62 -11.20
CA ASP A 120 9.22 2.97 -12.61
C ASP A 120 8.72 4.41 -12.78
N ALA A 121 9.06 5.07 -13.90
CA ALA A 121 8.61 6.42 -14.20
C ALA A 121 7.08 6.57 -14.31
N GLN A 122 6.31 5.48 -14.40
CA GLN A 122 4.85 5.47 -14.40
C GLN A 122 4.22 5.16 -13.04
N VAL A 123 5.04 4.85 -12.02
CA VAL A 123 4.53 4.34 -10.74
C VAL A 123 5.20 5.06 -9.57
N ILE A 124 4.36 5.57 -8.68
CA ILE A 124 4.74 5.95 -7.32
C ILE A 124 4.04 4.97 -6.37
N VAL A 125 4.76 4.47 -5.37
CA VAL A 125 4.20 3.55 -4.38
C VAL A 125 4.68 3.92 -2.98
N VAL A 126 3.73 3.94 -2.04
CA VAL A 126 3.98 3.94 -0.61
C VAL A 126 3.67 2.55 -0.07
N ARG A 127 4.65 1.96 0.62
CA ARG A 127 4.48 0.69 1.35
C ARG A 127 4.48 0.96 2.84
N VAL A 128 3.67 0.22 3.58
CA VAL A 128 3.46 0.40 5.01
C VAL A 128 3.37 -0.96 5.70
N LEU A 129 4.10 -1.13 6.79
CA LEU A 129 3.87 -2.16 7.79
C LEU A 129 3.23 -1.54 9.03
N ALA A 130 2.21 -2.20 9.57
CA ALA A 130 1.47 -1.71 10.71
C ALA A 130 1.04 -2.85 11.64
N PRO A 131 0.88 -2.59 12.95
CA PRO A 131 0.38 -3.62 13.87
C PRO A 131 -1.06 -4.03 13.55
N LEU A 132 -1.87 -3.10 13.02
CA LEU A 132 -3.30 -3.23 12.76
C LEU A 132 -3.70 -2.45 11.50
N VAL A 133 -4.94 -2.65 11.05
CA VAL A 133 -5.50 -2.04 9.82
C VAL A 133 -5.73 -0.55 9.97
N GLU A 134 -6.22 -0.11 11.12
CA GLU A 134 -6.64 1.26 11.40
C GLU A 134 -5.51 2.28 11.15
N PRO A 135 -4.30 2.13 11.72
CA PRO A 135 -3.21 3.09 11.45
C PRO A 135 -2.71 3.02 10.00
N ALA A 136 -2.76 1.85 9.34
CA ALA A 136 -2.41 1.74 7.92
C ALA A 136 -3.44 2.45 7.02
N MET A 137 -4.73 2.26 7.28
CA MET A 137 -5.82 2.97 6.61
C MET A 137 -5.73 4.48 6.84
N HIS A 138 -5.43 4.92 8.06
CA HIS A 138 -5.28 6.34 8.37
C HIS A 138 -4.16 6.98 7.54
N LEU A 139 -2.96 6.37 7.51
CA LEU A 139 -1.86 6.84 6.68
C LEU A 139 -2.23 6.84 5.19
N ALA A 140 -2.79 5.74 4.69
CA ALA A 140 -3.15 5.60 3.27
C ALA A 140 -4.21 6.64 2.86
N ARG A 141 -5.19 6.95 3.74
CA ARG A 141 -6.19 8.01 3.51
C ARG A 141 -5.55 9.38 3.38
N GLN A 142 -4.59 9.71 4.22
CA GLN A 142 -3.89 10.99 4.15
C GLN A 142 -3.06 11.12 2.86
N VAL A 143 -2.33 10.07 2.47
CA VAL A 143 -1.58 10.05 1.20
C VAL A 143 -2.53 10.18 0.02
N TRP A 144 -3.67 9.46 0.03
CA TRP A 144 -4.70 9.54 -1.00
C TRP A 144 -5.27 10.96 -1.13
N GLN A 145 -5.56 11.63 -0.01
CA GLN A 145 -6.05 13.02 -0.01
C GLN A 145 -4.99 13.97 -0.58
N ALA A 146 -3.74 13.85 -0.15
CA ALA A 146 -2.63 14.67 -0.63
C ALA A 146 -2.44 14.53 -2.15
N TRP A 147 -2.40 13.31 -2.66
CA TRP A 147 -2.25 13.06 -4.09
C TRP A 147 -3.46 13.51 -4.91
N ARG A 148 -4.69 13.36 -4.40
CA ARG A 148 -5.87 13.86 -5.10
C ARG A 148 -5.91 15.37 -5.23
N GLY A 149 -5.56 16.07 -4.15
CA GLY A 149 -5.42 17.52 -4.19
C GLY A 149 -4.33 17.93 -5.17
N HIS A 150 -3.17 17.29 -5.08
CA HIS A 150 -2.01 17.63 -5.91
C HIS A 150 -2.22 17.34 -7.41
N PHE A 151 -2.64 16.13 -7.78
CA PHE A 151 -2.72 15.73 -9.19
C PHE A 151 -4.02 16.13 -9.87
N TRP A 152 -5.14 16.05 -9.15
CA TRP A 152 -6.45 16.15 -9.76
C TRP A 152 -7.20 17.42 -9.34
N GLN A 153 -6.61 18.25 -8.46
CA GLN A 153 -7.26 19.45 -7.91
C GLN A 153 -8.64 19.14 -7.30
N LEU A 154 -8.80 17.91 -6.78
CA LEU A 154 -10.03 17.46 -6.18
C LEU A 154 -10.01 17.70 -4.68
N PRO A 155 -11.17 18.02 -4.06
CA PRO A 155 -11.26 18.21 -2.63
C PRO A 155 -10.87 16.94 -1.88
N SER A 156 -10.31 17.11 -0.69
CA SER A 156 -9.90 16.04 0.23
C SER A 156 -11.07 15.34 0.94
N ALA A 157 -12.30 15.46 0.42
CA ALA A 157 -13.46 14.83 1.00
C ALA A 157 -13.33 13.29 0.91
N LEU A 158 -13.40 12.63 2.07
CA LEU A 158 -13.37 11.17 2.11
C LEU A 158 -14.62 10.61 1.40
N PRO A 159 -14.48 9.54 0.59
CA PRO A 159 -15.64 8.81 0.08
C PRO A 159 -16.48 8.35 1.27
N ARG A 160 -17.82 8.39 1.15
CA ARG A 160 -18.75 8.03 2.25
C ARG A 160 -18.47 6.64 2.83
N ILE A 161 -18.01 5.70 2.01
CA ILE A 161 -17.62 4.34 2.40
C ILE A 161 -16.41 4.29 3.35
N TRP A 162 -15.63 5.37 3.45
CA TRP A 162 -14.46 5.50 4.33
C TRP A 162 -14.71 6.46 5.50
N SER A 163 -15.93 6.99 5.63
CA SER A 163 -16.32 7.88 6.72
C SER A 163 -16.72 7.15 8.01
N MET A 164 -16.71 5.81 7.99
CA MET A 164 -16.82 4.96 9.19
C MET A 164 -15.44 4.64 9.76
#